data_AF-A0A9W6YEE9-F1
#
_entry.id   AF-A0A9W6YEE9-F1
#
_cell.length_a   1.000
_cell.length_b   1.000
_cell.length_c   1.000
_cell.angle_alpha   90.00
_cell.angle_beta   90.00
_cell.angle_gamma   90.00
#
_symmetry.space_group_name_H-M   'P 1'
#
loop_
_entity.id
_entity.type
_entity.pdbx_description
1 polymer ?
#
loop_
_entity_poly.entity_id
_entity_poly.type
_entity_poly.pdbx_seq_one_letter_code
_entity_poly.pdbx_strand_id
1 'polypeptide(L)'
;MVNAITVLMEYAMPLVDDLPTELESYLWFCSLDAASGFWAVMMTQRAKEISAFVCAPGHFEWLRMPFGHKNAPMIYQRIIDNAHWGYVQPSGGWASYAEKVRRAEAASATQRGRLSDPNRPTPDSVDSASKFEAGHRALAGSDPLQDLVNSPESDMFANGEPDESMLTPVFDHRSFVDDICFGGTTFEDCLATLSRLLARFAECRISFSFTKSIFVQPTVDFLSHEASQHGIRANPAKLGAIAELPFPTSKKRMQGFLGALNYYSRFI
;
A
#
# COMPACT_ATOMS: atom_id res chain seq x y z
N MET A 1 -15.77 6.04 13.59
CA MET A 1 -15.48 7.18 14.48
C MET A 1 -14.11 7.80 14.19
N VAL A 2 -13.04 7.01 14.00
CA VAL A 2 -11.70 7.55 13.63
C VAL A 2 -11.70 8.35 12.31
N ASN A 3 -12.23 7.80 11.22
CA ASN A 3 -12.26 8.49 9.92
C ASN A 3 -12.99 9.85 9.94
N ALA A 4 -13.94 10.05 10.86
CA ALA A 4 -14.70 11.29 10.98
C ALA A 4 -13.87 12.44 11.57
N ILE A 5 -12.89 12.12 12.42
CA ILE A 5 -12.03 13.10 13.10
C ILE A 5 -10.63 13.22 12.48
N THR A 6 -10.23 12.26 11.65
CA THR A 6 -8.98 12.34 10.88
C THR A 6 -9.09 13.45 9.83
N VAL A 7 -8.05 14.24 9.59
CA VAL A 7 -8.03 15.19 8.47
C VAL A 7 -7.74 14.43 7.17
N LEU A 8 -8.45 14.74 6.09
CA LEU A 8 -8.19 14.11 4.79
C LEU A 8 -6.83 14.56 4.28
N MET A 9 -6.02 13.61 3.80
CA MET A 9 -4.73 13.94 3.18
C MET A 9 -4.96 14.77 1.90
N GLU A 10 -4.14 15.79 1.70
CA GLU A 10 -4.10 16.53 0.44
C GLU A 10 -3.13 15.80 -0.51
N TYR A 11 -3.67 14.93 -1.35
CA TYR A 11 -2.92 14.23 -2.39
C TYR A 11 -3.81 14.02 -3.61
N ALA A 12 -3.33 14.38 -4.79
CA ALA A 12 -4.06 14.19 -6.03
C ALA A 12 -3.94 12.74 -6.46
N MET A 13 -5.00 11.96 -6.25
CA MET A 13 -5.08 10.61 -6.81
C MET A 13 -5.22 10.69 -8.33
N PRO A 14 -4.54 9.82 -9.10
CA PRO A 14 -4.77 9.73 -10.52
C PRO A 14 -6.22 9.34 -10.81
N LEU A 15 -6.79 9.89 -11.88
CA LEU A 15 -8.10 9.48 -12.34
C LEU A 15 -7.97 8.10 -12.99
N VAL A 16 -8.79 7.15 -12.52
CA VAL A 16 -8.84 5.79 -13.08
C VAL A 16 -9.12 5.81 -14.58
N ASP A 17 -9.76 6.86 -15.09
CA ASP A 17 -10.06 6.97 -16.51
C ASP A 17 -8.87 7.39 -17.38
N ASP A 18 -7.91 8.10 -16.81
CA ASP A 18 -6.71 8.56 -17.52
C ASP A 18 -5.64 7.47 -17.53
N LEU A 19 -5.62 6.61 -16.52
CA LEU A 19 -4.62 5.55 -16.38
C LEU A 19 -4.59 4.55 -17.55
N PRO A 20 -5.69 4.22 -18.25
CA PRO A 20 -5.60 3.29 -19.37
C PRO A 20 -5.07 3.94 -20.68
N THR A 21 -5.09 5.26 -20.86
CA THR A 21 -4.74 5.92 -22.15
C THR A 21 -3.41 5.46 -22.79
N GLU A 22 -3.21 5.58 -24.10
CA GLU A 22 -1.90 5.31 -24.78
C GLU A 22 -1.29 3.88 -24.65
N LEU A 23 -1.96 2.94 -23.97
CA LEU A 23 -1.59 1.52 -23.91
C LEU A 23 -1.59 0.83 -25.29
N GLU A 24 -2.23 1.45 -26.29
CA GLU A 24 -2.26 1.03 -27.70
C GLU A 24 -0.88 0.92 -28.34
N SER A 25 0.11 1.64 -27.80
CA SER A 25 1.49 1.61 -28.30
C SER A 25 2.27 0.35 -27.90
N TYR A 26 1.75 -0.43 -26.94
CA TYR A 26 2.45 -1.60 -26.39
C TYR A 26 1.96 -2.91 -26.99
N LEU A 27 2.90 -3.84 -27.22
CA LEU A 27 2.62 -5.20 -27.67
C LEU A 27 2.62 -6.20 -26.53
N TRP A 28 3.37 -5.91 -25.46
CA TRP A 28 3.54 -6.77 -24.31
C TRP A 28 3.25 -5.99 -23.03
N PHE A 29 2.49 -6.60 -22.13
CA PHE A 29 1.97 -5.96 -20.93
C PHE A 29 2.32 -6.77 -19.68
N CYS A 30 2.53 -6.06 -18.57
CA CYS A 30 2.54 -6.62 -17.23
C CYS A 30 1.46 -5.94 -16.39
N SER A 31 0.73 -6.73 -15.61
CA SER A 31 -0.23 -6.26 -14.61
C SER A 31 0.18 -6.85 -13.27
N LEU A 32 0.63 -6.02 -12.33
CA LEU A 32 1.15 -6.43 -11.04
C LEU A 32 0.16 -6.07 -9.92
N ASP A 33 -0.10 -7.01 -9.02
CA ASP A 33 -0.89 -6.83 -7.80
C ASP A 33 0.07 -6.77 -6.60
N ALA A 34 0.14 -5.63 -5.92
CA ALA A 34 0.96 -5.49 -4.72
C ALA A 34 0.47 -6.41 -3.60
N ALA A 35 1.32 -7.34 -3.18
CA ALA A 35 1.02 -8.26 -2.09
C ALA A 35 1.05 -7.51 -0.75
N SER A 36 -0.01 -7.67 0.04
CA SER A 36 -0.11 -7.08 1.38
C SER A 36 -0.02 -5.55 1.39
N GLY A 37 -0.57 -4.90 0.35
CA GLY A 37 -0.56 -3.44 0.10
C GLY A 37 -0.34 -2.56 1.33
N PHE A 38 -1.42 -2.18 2.01
CA PHE A 38 -1.34 -1.29 3.17
C PHE A 38 -0.49 -1.83 4.32
N TRP A 39 -0.37 -3.14 4.48
CA TRP A 39 0.43 -3.73 5.56
C TRP A 39 1.94 -3.52 5.35
N ALA A 40 2.39 -3.13 4.16
CA ALA A 40 3.77 -2.70 3.97
C ALA A 40 4.12 -1.47 4.85
N VAL A 41 3.12 -0.64 5.20
CA VAL A 41 3.30 0.62 5.93
C VAL A 41 3.21 0.38 7.44
N MET A 42 4.25 0.77 8.17
CA MET A 42 4.28 0.73 9.64
C MET A 42 3.51 1.91 10.23
N MET A 43 2.83 1.69 11.36
CA MET A 43 2.09 2.75 12.04
C MET A 43 3.01 3.55 12.98
N THR A 44 2.90 4.88 12.94
CA THR A 44 3.51 5.76 13.96
C THR A 44 2.85 5.52 15.31
N GLN A 45 3.51 5.91 16.40
CA GLN A 45 2.99 5.64 17.75
C GLN A 45 1.65 6.33 17.97
N ARG A 46 1.54 7.59 17.53
CA ARG A 46 0.28 8.32 17.50
C ARG A 46 -0.80 7.59 16.70
N ALA A 47 -0.46 7.04 15.53
CA ALA A 47 -1.42 6.34 14.68
C ALA A 47 -1.93 5.02 15.31
N LYS A 48 -1.07 4.31 16.05
CA LYS A 48 -1.43 3.11 16.82
C LYS A 48 -2.47 3.42 17.88
N GLU A 49 -2.21 4.44 18.69
CA GLU A 49 -3.08 4.84 19.81
C GLU A 49 -4.47 5.26 19.34
N ILE A 50 -4.56 6.04 18.26
CA ILE A 50 -5.86 6.50 17.73
C ILE A 50 -6.64 5.40 17.00
N SER A 51 -5.96 4.35 16.54
CA SER A 51 -6.57 3.24 15.79
C SER A 51 -6.77 1.99 16.64
N ALA A 52 -6.50 2.07 17.95
CA ALA A 52 -6.73 1.00 18.90
C ALA A 52 -8.19 0.56 18.87
N PHE A 53 -8.41 -0.75 19.01
CA PHE A 53 -9.73 -1.36 18.97
C PHE A 53 -9.90 -2.37 20.09
N VAL A 54 -11.15 -2.66 20.42
CA VAL A 54 -11.52 -3.60 21.48
C VAL A 54 -12.09 -4.85 20.85
N CYS A 55 -11.64 -6.00 21.32
CA CYS A 55 -12.23 -7.31 21.05
C CYS A 55 -12.55 -8.00 22.38
N ALA A 56 -13.36 -9.07 22.34
CA ALA A 56 -13.70 -9.83 23.54
C ALA A 56 -12.50 -10.19 24.45
N PRO A 57 -11.32 -10.58 23.94
CA PRO A 57 -10.16 -10.87 24.79
C PRO A 57 -9.38 -9.64 25.28
N GLY A 58 -9.63 -8.42 24.77
CA GLY A 58 -8.93 -7.22 25.23
C GLY A 58 -8.82 -6.09 24.22
N HIS A 59 -7.90 -5.17 24.51
CA HIS A 59 -7.55 -4.04 23.67
C HIS A 59 -6.36 -4.38 22.78
N PHE A 60 -6.43 -4.00 21.50
CA PHE A 60 -5.41 -4.29 20.49
C PHE A 60 -5.10 -3.03 19.68
N GLU A 61 -3.88 -2.96 19.18
CA GLU A 61 -3.38 -1.87 18.35
C GLU A 61 -2.81 -2.43 17.05
N TRP A 62 -2.87 -1.63 15.99
CA TRP A 62 -2.35 -1.99 14.68
C TRP A 62 -0.87 -1.65 14.54
N LEU A 63 0.00 -2.63 14.36
CA LEU A 63 1.43 -2.35 14.09
C LEU A 63 1.68 -1.84 12.66
N ARG A 64 0.81 -2.20 11.74
CA ARG A 64 0.86 -1.87 10.30
C ARG A 64 -0.47 -1.29 9.88
N MET A 65 -0.47 -0.47 8.83
CA MET A 65 -1.64 0.31 8.42
C MET A 65 -2.84 -0.60 8.08
N PRO A 66 -3.94 -0.53 8.84
CA PRO A 66 -5.08 -1.41 8.60
C PRO A 66 -5.95 -0.91 7.45
N PHE A 67 -6.74 -1.83 6.90
CA PHE A 67 -7.81 -1.50 5.97
C PHE A 67 -8.88 -0.64 6.64
N GLY A 68 -9.52 0.21 5.84
CA GLY A 68 -10.64 1.05 6.29
C GLY A 68 -10.24 2.42 6.84
N HIS A 69 -8.94 2.72 7.01
CA HIS A 69 -8.51 4.10 7.21
C HIS A 69 -8.68 4.91 5.95
N LYS A 70 -9.31 6.09 6.06
CA LYS A 70 -9.65 6.90 4.88
C LYS A 70 -8.44 7.42 4.08
N ASN A 71 -7.29 7.62 4.75
CA ASN A 71 -6.07 8.09 4.08
C ASN A 71 -5.18 6.94 3.60
N ALA A 72 -5.49 5.68 3.92
CA ALA A 72 -4.61 4.55 3.59
C ALA A 72 -4.33 4.41 2.09
N PRO A 73 -5.33 4.52 1.19
CA PRO A 73 -5.09 4.46 -0.26
C PRO A 73 -4.17 5.58 -0.74
N MET A 74 -4.34 6.80 -0.22
CA MET A 74 -3.56 7.98 -0.64
C MET A 74 -2.11 7.92 -0.16
N ILE A 75 -1.92 7.48 1.09
CA ILE A 75 -0.58 7.23 1.64
C ILE A 75 0.11 6.16 0.80
N TYR A 76 -0.58 5.06 0.50
CA TYR A 76 0.00 3.97 -0.27
C TYR A 76 0.32 4.37 -1.71
N GLN A 77 -0.61 5.05 -2.40
CA GLN A 77 -0.37 5.60 -3.74
C GLN A 77 0.87 6.50 -3.75
N ARG A 78 1.02 7.39 -2.77
CA ARG A 78 2.20 8.27 -2.69
C ARG A 78 3.50 7.49 -2.47
N ILE A 79 3.47 6.37 -1.74
CA ILE A 79 4.63 5.47 -1.59
C ILE A 79 4.98 4.82 -2.94
N ILE A 80 3.97 4.31 -3.66
CA ILE A 80 4.13 3.69 -4.97
C ILE A 80 4.70 4.70 -5.97
N ASP A 81 4.14 5.91 -6.02
CA ASP A 81 4.63 6.98 -6.88
C ASP A 81 6.07 7.35 -6.53
N ASN A 82 6.39 7.53 -5.24
CA ASN A 82 7.77 7.79 -4.82
C ASN A 82 8.74 6.66 -5.22
N ALA A 83 8.31 5.40 -5.11
CA ALA A 83 9.11 4.24 -5.51
C ALA A 83 9.32 4.16 -7.02
N HIS A 84 8.33 4.57 -7.82
CA HIS A 84 8.42 4.58 -9.28
C HIS A 84 9.27 5.72 -9.82
N TRP A 85 9.10 6.93 -9.26
CA TRP A 85 9.72 8.13 -9.82
C TRP A 85 11.08 8.47 -9.20
N GLY A 86 11.47 7.80 -8.11
CA GLY A 86 12.72 8.11 -7.40
C GLY A 86 12.74 9.52 -6.81
N TYR A 87 11.59 10.19 -6.65
CA TYR A 87 11.61 11.59 -6.24
C TYR A 87 12.08 11.78 -4.80
N VAL A 88 11.99 10.75 -3.96
CA VAL A 88 12.31 10.88 -2.54
C VAL A 88 12.81 9.56 -1.95
N GLN A 89 13.99 9.57 -1.35
CA GLN A 89 14.51 8.46 -0.54
C GLN A 89 14.63 8.86 0.95
N PRO A 90 14.52 7.89 1.89
CA PRO A 90 14.89 8.14 3.28
C PRO A 90 16.34 8.65 3.38
N SER A 91 16.66 9.41 4.42
CA SER A 91 18.03 9.92 4.60
C SER A 91 19.04 8.76 4.66
N GLY A 92 20.03 8.78 3.76
CA GLY A 92 21.01 7.69 3.58
C GLY A 92 20.57 6.54 2.64
N GLY A 93 19.42 6.68 1.97
CA GLY A 93 18.94 5.81 0.89
C GLY A 93 18.20 4.54 1.32
N TRP A 94 17.50 3.94 0.35
CA TRP A 94 16.61 2.78 0.58
C TRP A 94 17.32 1.55 1.15
N ALA A 95 18.52 1.22 0.66
CA ALA A 95 19.28 0.07 1.15
C ALA A 95 19.68 0.22 2.64
N SER A 96 20.15 1.40 3.02
CA SER A 96 20.50 1.74 4.41
C SER A 96 19.27 1.70 5.31
N TYR A 97 18.18 2.32 4.87
CA TYR A 97 16.91 2.32 5.58
C TYR A 97 16.36 0.90 5.76
N ALA A 98 16.37 0.07 4.71
CA ALA A 98 15.89 -1.31 4.77
C ALA A 98 16.71 -2.17 5.75
N GLU A 99 18.02 -1.94 5.85
CA GLU A 99 18.89 -2.57 6.84
C GLU A 99 18.59 -2.08 8.27
N LYS A 100 18.43 -0.76 8.49
CA LYS A 100 18.03 -0.18 9.77
C LYS A 100 16.71 -0.79 10.27
N VAL A 101 15.69 -0.86 9.38
CA VAL A 101 14.39 -1.46 9.71
C VAL A 101 14.53 -2.94 10.05
N ARG A 102 15.30 -3.73 9.27
CA ARG A 102 15.52 -5.16 9.58
C ARG A 102 16.16 -5.37 10.96
N ARG A 103 17.17 -4.56 11.31
CA ARG A 103 17.82 -4.61 12.63
C ARG A 103 16.85 -4.24 13.75
N ALA A 104 16.06 -3.19 13.54
CA ALA A 104 15.06 -2.75 14.49
C ALA A 104 13.96 -3.82 14.69
N GLU A 105 13.45 -4.43 13.61
CA GLU A 105 12.48 -5.53 13.65
C GLU A 105 13.02 -6.73 14.47
N ALA A 106 14.28 -7.11 14.29
CA ALA A 106 14.92 -8.20 15.03
C ALA A 106 15.09 -7.88 16.52
N ALA A 107 15.47 -6.64 16.86
CA ALA A 107 15.60 -6.17 18.24
C ALA A 107 14.22 -6.16 18.94
N SER A 108 13.21 -5.61 18.29
CA SER A 108 11.82 -5.59 18.75
C SER A 108 11.21 -6.97 18.92
N ALA A 109 11.52 -7.91 18.03
CA ALA A 109 11.09 -9.32 18.16
C ALA A 109 11.74 -9.99 19.38
N THR A 110 13.03 -9.73 19.62
CA THR A 110 13.76 -10.24 20.79
C THR A 110 13.18 -9.69 22.10
N GLN A 111 12.87 -8.40 22.14
CA GLN A 111 12.24 -7.75 23.31
C GLN A 111 10.85 -8.31 23.59
N ARG A 112 10.02 -8.51 22.55
CA ARG A 112 8.70 -9.14 22.68
C ARG A 112 8.79 -10.59 23.17
N GLY A 113 9.74 -11.36 22.63
CA GLY A 113 10.00 -12.74 23.08
C GLY A 113 10.36 -12.83 24.57
N ARG A 114 11.18 -11.89 25.08
CA ARG A 114 11.53 -11.80 26.51
C ARG A 114 10.35 -11.40 27.40
N LEU A 115 9.41 -10.59 26.89
CA LEU A 115 8.20 -10.21 27.62
C LEU A 115 7.18 -11.35 27.73
N SER A 116 7.18 -12.27 26.76
CA SER A 116 6.32 -13.47 26.74
C SER A 116 6.89 -14.68 27.50
N ASP A 117 8.07 -14.56 28.13
CA ASP A 117 8.69 -15.66 28.88
C ASP A 117 7.92 -15.94 30.19
N PRO A 118 7.31 -17.13 30.36
CA PRO A 118 6.54 -17.48 31.55
C PRO A 118 7.39 -17.62 32.83
N ASN A 119 8.73 -17.67 32.73
CA ASN A 119 9.64 -17.78 33.88
C ASN A 119 10.22 -16.43 34.36
N ARG A 120 9.70 -15.29 33.87
CA ARG A 120 10.17 -13.98 34.31
C ARG A 120 9.83 -13.72 35.78
N PRO A 121 10.78 -13.27 36.63
CA PRO A 121 10.46 -12.82 37.98
C PRO A 121 9.52 -11.62 37.89
N THR A 122 8.30 -11.74 38.41
CA THR A 122 7.43 -10.58 38.64
C THR A 122 8.13 -9.66 39.63
N PRO A 123 8.30 -8.35 39.35
CA PRO A 123 8.78 -7.42 40.35
C PRO A 123 7.86 -7.52 41.56
N ASP A 124 8.47 -7.61 42.74
CA ASP A 124 7.77 -7.79 44.00
C ASP A 124 6.59 -6.83 44.16
N SER A 125 5.53 -7.38 44.72
CA SER A 125 4.23 -6.79 44.97
C SER A 125 4.29 -5.48 45.75
N VAL A 126 4.33 -4.33 45.06
CA VAL A 126 3.74 -3.07 45.54
C VAL A 126 3.31 -2.24 44.32
N ASP A 127 2.13 -2.52 43.78
CA ASP A 127 1.27 -1.50 43.19
C ASP A 127 -0.04 -2.16 42.74
N SER A 128 -1.16 -1.56 43.15
CA SER A 128 -2.52 -1.90 42.73
C SER A 128 -2.77 -1.53 41.27
N ALA A 129 -1.89 -1.97 40.38
CA ALA A 129 -1.92 -1.62 38.98
C ALA A 129 -3.07 -2.36 38.31
N SER A 130 -4.04 -1.61 37.81
CA SER A 130 -5.08 -2.21 36.99
C SER A 130 -4.46 -2.95 35.79
N LYS A 131 -5.14 -3.96 35.24
CA LYS A 131 -4.68 -4.68 34.03
C LYS A 131 -4.31 -3.71 32.88
N PHE A 132 -4.93 -2.53 32.86
CA PHE A 132 -4.64 -1.43 31.96
C PHE A 132 -3.25 -0.79 32.19
N GLU A 133 -2.85 -0.58 33.45
CA GLU A 133 -1.53 -0.03 33.80
C GLU A 133 -0.37 -0.99 33.52
N ALA A 134 -0.60 -2.30 33.67
CA ALA A 134 0.39 -3.31 33.31
C ALA A 134 0.63 -3.36 31.79
N GLY A 135 -0.44 -3.24 30.98
CA GLY A 135 -0.35 -3.12 29.53
C GLY A 135 0.36 -1.83 29.09
N HIS A 136 0.02 -0.70 29.71
CA HIS A 136 0.68 0.58 29.47
C HIS A 136 2.17 0.57 29.86
N ARG A 137 2.55 -0.12 30.94
CA ARG A 137 3.97 -0.28 31.34
C ARG A 137 4.76 -1.20 30.40
N ALA A 138 4.13 -2.23 29.84
CA ALA A 138 4.75 -3.08 28.82
C ALA A 138 5.04 -2.32 27.51
N LEU A 139 4.25 -1.28 27.22
CA LEU A 139 4.43 -0.34 26.10
C LEU A 139 5.40 0.82 26.41
N ALA A 140 5.77 1.03 27.68
CA ALA A 140 6.60 2.16 28.10
C ALA A 140 8.11 1.96 27.85
N GLY A 141 8.54 0.78 27.39
CA GLY A 141 9.90 0.58 26.93
C GLY A 141 10.07 1.06 25.49
N SER A 142 11.14 1.80 25.21
CA SER A 142 11.58 2.15 23.84
C SER A 142 11.55 0.88 22.97
N ASP A 143 10.68 0.85 21.96
CA ASP A 143 10.64 -0.21 20.96
C ASP A 143 11.50 0.25 19.78
N PRO A 144 12.65 -0.37 19.49
CA PRO A 144 13.60 0.14 18.50
C PRO A 144 12.98 0.37 17.11
N LEU A 145 12.03 -0.48 16.71
CA LEU A 145 11.28 -0.31 15.47
C LEU A 145 10.34 0.89 15.53
N GLN A 146 9.64 1.07 16.65
CA GLN A 146 8.76 2.22 16.84
C GLN A 146 9.55 3.53 16.88
N ASP A 147 10.71 3.54 17.53
CA ASP A 147 11.59 4.72 17.59
C ASP A 147 12.07 5.11 16.19
N LEU A 148 12.45 4.13 15.37
CA LEU A 148 12.83 4.34 13.97
C LEU A 148 11.66 4.91 13.15
N VAL A 149 10.46 4.34 13.26
CA VAL A 149 9.26 4.76 12.50
C VAL A 149 8.76 6.15 12.90
N ASN A 150 9.01 6.60 14.12
CA ASN A 150 8.69 7.96 14.54
C ASN A 150 9.87 8.94 14.34
N SER A 151 11.03 8.46 13.87
CA SER A 151 12.19 9.30 13.67
C SER A 151 12.01 10.19 12.42
N PRO A 152 12.56 11.42 12.43
CA PRO A 152 12.57 12.29 11.25
C PRO A 152 13.22 11.65 10.02
N GLU A 153 14.15 10.71 10.21
CA GLU A 153 14.85 9.98 9.14
C GLU A 153 13.93 9.03 8.36
N SER A 154 12.84 8.58 8.99
CA SER A 154 11.88 7.65 8.38
C SER A 154 10.73 8.33 7.65
N ASP A 155 10.51 9.63 7.90
CA ASP A 155 9.46 10.40 7.23
C ASP A 155 9.91 10.83 5.83
N MET A 156 9.71 9.90 4.89
CA MET A 156 9.98 10.11 3.46
C MET A 156 9.12 11.19 2.81
N PHE A 157 8.09 11.72 3.47
CA PHE A 157 7.21 12.74 2.89
C PHE A 157 7.60 14.16 3.29
N ALA A 158 8.16 14.33 4.49
CA ALA A 158 8.57 15.62 5.02
C ALA A 158 10.08 15.89 4.88
N ASN A 159 10.93 14.86 5.03
CA ASN A 159 12.38 15.04 5.18
C ASN A 159 13.21 14.21 4.21
N GLY A 160 12.59 13.55 3.23
CA GLY A 160 13.35 12.74 2.30
C GLY A 160 14.14 13.60 1.31
N GLU A 161 15.25 13.04 0.83
CA GLU A 161 16.13 13.72 -0.11
C GLU A 161 15.76 13.35 -1.55
N PRO A 162 15.91 14.27 -2.52
CA PRO A 162 15.79 13.94 -3.93
C PRO A 162 16.74 12.80 -4.27
N ASP A 163 16.23 11.69 -4.83
CA ASP A 163 17.12 10.65 -5.33
C ASP A 163 17.65 11.07 -6.70
N GLU A 164 18.81 11.73 -6.71
CA GLU A 164 19.51 12.12 -7.94
C GLU A 164 20.01 10.90 -8.74
N SER A 165 19.93 9.68 -8.17
CA SER A 165 20.59 8.51 -8.74
C SER A 165 19.96 7.98 -10.02
N MET A 166 18.70 8.30 -10.34
CA MET A 166 18.11 8.08 -11.67
C MET A 166 16.95 9.04 -11.97
N LEU A 167 17.24 10.17 -12.62
CA LEU A 167 16.24 11.09 -13.21
C LEU A 167 15.51 10.52 -14.43
N THR A 168 15.56 9.21 -14.65
CA THR A 168 14.70 8.59 -15.65
C THR A 168 13.45 8.17 -14.89
N PRO A 169 12.27 8.77 -15.14
CA PRO A 169 11.03 8.08 -14.84
C PRO A 169 11.21 6.62 -15.20
N VAL A 170 10.84 5.68 -14.34
CA VAL A 170 10.76 4.27 -14.76
C VAL A 170 9.53 4.09 -15.67
N PHE A 171 9.30 5.07 -16.57
CA PHE A 171 8.26 5.28 -17.58
C PHE A 171 6.92 5.81 -17.09
N ASP A 172 6.09 6.18 -18.09
CA ASP A 172 4.66 6.51 -18.04
C ASP A 172 3.84 5.38 -17.41
N HIS A 173 4.10 5.10 -16.14
CA HIS A 173 3.52 3.99 -15.42
C HIS A 173 2.14 4.37 -14.91
N ARG A 174 1.25 3.38 -14.98
CA ARG A 174 -0.15 3.54 -14.67
C ARG A 174 -0.40 2.74 -13.41
N SER A 175 -0.46 3.41 -12.27
CA SER A 175 -0.74 2.77 -11.00
C SER A 175 -1.97 3.36 -10.34
N PHE A 176 -2.76 2.50 -9.72
CA PHE A 176 -3.84 2.89 -8.85
C PHE A 176 -3.81 2.01 -7.60
N VAL A 177 -3.31 2.58 -6.53
CA VAL A 177 -3.12 1.94 -5.23
C VAL A 177 -2.25 0.67 -5.37
N ASP A 178 -2.86 -0.51 -5.36
CA ASP A 178 -2.17 -1.80 -5.40
C ASP A 178 -1.98 -2.33 -6.83
N ASP A 179 -2.74 -1.79 -7.80
CA ASP A 179 -2.72 -2.22 -9.20
C ASP A 179 -1.70 -1.42 -10.01
N ILE A 180 -0.73 -2.10 -10.61
CA ILE A 180 0.31 -1.47 -11.45
C ILE A 180 0.30 -2.10 -12.83
N CYS A 181 0.16 -1.30 -13.89
CA CYS A 181 0.25 -1.76 -15.26
C CYS A 181 1.27 -0.96 -16.07
N PHE A 182 2.04 -1.68 -16.87
CA PHE A 182 3.00 -1.12 -17.82
C PHE A 182 3.16 -2.07 -19.00
N GLY A 183 3.76 -1.58 -20.09
CA GLY A 183 4.02 -2.39 -21.26
C GLY A 183 5.30 -2.00 -21.99
N GLY A 184 5.57 -2.72 -23.06
CA GLY A 184 6.68 -2.48 -23.97
C GLY A 184 6.29 -2.77 -25.42
N THR A 185 6.96 -2.10 -26.35
CA THR A 185 6.85 -2.36 -27.79
C THR A 185 7.48 -3.69 -28.18
N THR A 186 8.45 -4.18 -27.41
CA THR A 186 9.06 -5.50 -27.57
C THR A 186 8.98 -6.30 -26.27
N PHE A 187 9.14 -7.61 -26.37
CA PHE A 187 9.12 -8.51 -25.21
C PHE A 187 10.27 -8.17 -24.25
N GLU A 188 11.44 -7.92 -24.82
CA GLU A 188 12.69 -7.60 -24.17
C GLU A 188 12.61 -6.26 -23.43
N ASP A 189 12.00 -5.24 -24.05
CA ASP A 189 11.77 -3.93 -23.40
C ASP A 189 10.83 -4.07 -22.20
N CYS A 190 9.76 -4.85 -22.34
CA CYS A 190 8.82 -5.12 -21.26
C CYS A 190 9.50 -5.87 -20.10
N LEU A 191 10.31 -6.89 -20.41
CA LEU A 191 11.03 -7.68 -19.42
C LEU A 191 12.13 -6.87 -18.72
N ALA A 192 12.85 -6.02 -19.45
CA ALA A 192 13.85 -5.10 -18.88
C ALA A 192 13.21 -4.08 -17.94
N THR A 193 12.00 -3.63 -18.26
CA THR A 193 11.19 -2.74 -17.40
C THR A 193 10.72 -3.47 -16.14
N LEU A 194 10.17 -4.68 -16.29
CA LEU A 194 9.79 -5.53 -15.16
C LEU A 194 10.97 -5.76 -14.20
N SER A 195 12.16 -6.06 -14.73
CA SER A 195 13.36 -6.32 -13.93
C SER A 195 13.78 -5.09 -13.11
N ARG A 196 13.76 -3.89 -13.70
CA ARG A 196 14.08 -2.64 -12.99
C ARG A 196 13.02 -2.30 -11.94
N LEU A 197 11.74 -2.49 -12.25
CA LEU A 197 10.64 -2.25 -11.33
C LEU A 197 10.75 -3.18 -10.12
N LEU A 198 10.92 -4.49 -10.34
CA LEU A 198 11.07 -5.45 -9.23
C LEU A 198 12.29 -5.14 -8.35
N ALA A 199 13.41 -4.72 -8.94
CA ALA A 199 14.58 -4.30 -8.17
C ALA A 199 14.28 -3.08 -7.29
N ARG A 200 13.66 -2.03 -7.85
CA ARG A 200 13.26 -0.83 -7.08
C ARG A 200 12.29 -1.16 -5.96
N PHE A 201 11.28 -1.98 -6.25
CA PHE A 201 10.25 -2.33 -5.28
C PHE A 201 10.81 -3.20 -4.15
N ALA A 202 11.77 -4.09 -4.45
CA ALA A 202 12.49 -4.83 -3.43
C ALA A 202 13.24 -3.90 -2.46
N GLU A 203 13.90 -2.84 -2.97
CA GLU A 203 14.55 -1.83 -2.13
C GLU A 203 13.55 -1.02 -1.29
N CYS A 204 12.39 -0.72 -1.85
CA CYS A 204 11.29 -0.03 -1.15
C CYS A 204 10.49 -0.96 -0.23
N ARG A 205 10.85 -2.25 -0.14
CA ARG A 205 10.15 -3.30 0.64
C ARG A 205 8.69 -3.48 0.22
N ILE A 206 8.38 -3.25 -1.05
CA ILE A 206 7.07 -3.50 -1.64
C ILE A 206 7.12 -4.87 -2.33
N SER A 207 6.19 -5.75 -1.99
CA SER A 207 6.11 -7.10 -2.53
C SER A 207 4.96 -7.20 -3.52
N PHE A 208 5.05 -8.13 -4.49
CA PHE A 208 3.98 -8.43 -5.43
C PHE A 208 3.47 -9.85 -5.28
N SER A 209 2.18 -10.06 -5.56
CA SER A 209 1.58 -11.39 -5.58
C SER A 209 1.94 -12.08 -6.89
N PHE A 210 2.80 -13.10 -6.83
CA PHE A 210 3.16 -13.87 -8.02
C PHE A 210 1.94 -14.54 -8.67
N THR A 211 0.97 -14.99 -7.87
CA THR A 211 -0.22 -15.71 -8.35
C THR A 211 -1.30 -14.81 -8.96
N LYS A 212 -1.32 -13.53 -8.59
CA LYS A 212 -2.31 -12.57 -9.12
C LYS A 212 -1.72 -11.66 -10.19
N SER A 213 -0.39 -11.52 -10.22
CA SER A 213 0.29 -10.74 -11.23
C SER A 213 0.35 -11.51 -12.55
N ILE A 214 0.23 -10.77 -13.65
CA ILE A 214 0.36 -11.26 -15.02
C ILE A 214 1.63 -10.66 -15.61
N PHE A 215 2.51 -11.51 -16.12
CA PHE A 215 3.83 -11.12 -16.61
C PHE A 215 3.94 -11.30 -18.12
N VAL A 216 4.32 -10.22 -18.80
CA VAL A 216 4.71 -10.14 -20.21
C VAL A 216 3.75 -10.90 -21.13
N GLN A 217 2.48 -10.48 -21.14
CA GLN A 217 1.41 -11.05 -21.98
C GLN A 217 0.93 -10.06 -23.04
N PRO A 218 0.39 -10.52 -24.18
CA PRO A 218 -0.20 -9.64 -25.20
C PRO A 218 -1.47 -8.90 -24.75
N THR A 219 -2.13 -9.42 -23.72
CA THR A 219 -3.38 -8.89 -23.16
C THR A 219 -3.36 -9.07 -21.64
N VAL A 220 -3.80 -8.05 -20.90
CA VAL A 220 -3.92 -8.10 -19.44
C VAL A 220 -5.21 -7.42 -18.96
N ASP A 221 -5.73 -7.87 -17.82
CA ASP A 221 -6.74 -7.14 -17.07
C ASP A 221 -6.07 -6.05 -16.20
N PHE A 222 -6.57 -4.82 -16.30
CA PHE A 222 -6.14 -3.68 -15.50
C PHE A 222 -7.32 -2.75 -15.21
N LEU A 223 -7.59 -2.45 -13.93
CA LEU A 223 -8.68 -1.58 -13.48
C LEU A 223 -10.04 -1.90 -14.11
N SER A 224 -10.41 -3.19 -14.16
CA SER A 224 -11.66 -3.69 -14.78
C SER A 224 -11.78 -3.47 -16.29
N HIS A 225 -10.67 -3.17 -16.96
CA HIS A 225 -10.55 -3.12 -18.40
C HIS A 225 -9.58 -4.19 -18.89
N GLU A 226 -9.77 -4.63 -20.13
CA GLU A 226 -8.80 -5.44 -20.86
C GLU A 226 -7.91 -4.49 -21.67
N ALA A 227 -6.60 -4.54 -21.44
CA ALA A 227 -5.60 -3.80 -22.19
C ALA A 227 -4.90 -4.74 -23.20
N SER A 228 -4.78 -4.29 -24.45
CA SER A 228 -4.13 -5.03 -25.54
C SER A 228 -3.52 -4.06 -26.56
N GLN A 229 -2.80 -4.59 -27.56
CA GLN A 229 -2.32 -3.81 -28.71
C GLN A 229 -3.44 -3.11 -29.51
N HIS A 230 -4.68 -3.57 -29.38
CA HIS A 230 -5.85 -2.97 -30.04
C HIS A 230 -6.49 -1.86 -29.20
N GLY A 231 -5.80 -1.44 -28.14
CA GLY A 231 -6.30 -0.53 -27.13
C GLY A 231 -7.08 -1.24 -26.05
N ILE A 232 -7.98 -0.49 -25.45
CA ILE A 232 -8.63 -0.85 -24.20
C ILE A 232 -10.08 -1.14 -24.45
N ARG A 233 -10.54 -2.20 -23.79
CA ARG A 233 -11.93 -2.62 -23.86
C ARG A 233 -12.46 -2.82 -22.45
N ALA A 234 -13.72 -2.51 -22.24
CA ALA A 234 -14.40 -2.90 -21.01
C ALA A 234 -14.38 -4.43 -20.89
N ASN A 235 -14.04 -4.95 -19.71
CA ASN A 235 -13.96 -6.39 -19.50
C ASN A 235 -15.36 -7.02 -19.70
N PRO A 236 -15.52 -8.01 -20.61
CA PRO A 236 -16.83 -8.58 -20.93
C PRO A 236 -17.54 -9.21 -19.74
N ALA A 237 -16.80 -9.82 -18.81
CA ALA A 237 -17.37 -10.43 -17.61
C ALA A 237 -17.92 -9.36 -16.65
N LYS A 238 -17.26 -8.20 -16.55
CA LYS A 238 -17.74 -7.06 -15.76
C LYS A 238 -18.97 -6.42 -16.38
N LEU A 239 -18.99 -6.26 -17.70
CA LEU A 239 -20.17 -5.76 -18.42
C LEU A 239 -21.37 -6.71 -18.28
N GLY A 240 -21.16 -8.02 -18.42
CA GLY A 240 -22.19 -9.03 -18.21
C GLY A 240 -22.80 -8.94 -16.82
N ALA A 241 -21.96 -8.81 -15.79
CA ALA A 241 -22.43 -8.65 -14.41
C ALA A 241 -23.29 -7.38 -14.21
N ILE A 242 -23.00 -6.28 -14.93
CA ILE A 242 -23.81 -5.06 -14.86
C ILE A 242 -25.14 -5.23 -15.60
N ALA A 243 -25.13 -5.90 -16.75
CA ALA A 243 -26.34 -6.17 -17.54
C ALA A 243 -27.35 -7.06 -16.78
N GLU A 244 -26.85 -7.95 -15.93
CA GLU A 244 -27.67 -8.83 -15.09
C GLU A 244 -28.14 -8.18 -13.77
N LEU A 245 -27.73 -6.95 -13.46
CA LEU A 245 -28.14 -6.30 -12.21
C LEU A 245 -29.66 -6.06 -12.18
N PRO A 246 -30.35 -6.43 -11.10
CA PRO A 246 -31.77 -6.12 -10.95
C PRO A 246 -31.96 -4.61 -10.86
N PHE A 247 -33.08 -4.12 -11.41
CA PHE A 247 -33.36 -2.69 -11.44
C PHE A 247 -33.36 -2.10 -10.00
N PRO A 248 -32.66 -0.97 -9.76
CA PRO A 248 -32.48 -0.45 -8.42
C PRO A 248 -33.80 0.00 -7.77
N THR A 249 -34.09 -0.53 -6.58
CA THR A 249 -35.29 -0.19 -5.80
C THR A 249 -35.07 0.86 -4.70
N SER A 250 -33.85 1.38 -4.57
CA SER A 250 -33.51 2.38 -3.55
C SER A 250 -32.53 3.41 -4.07
N LYS A 251 -32.52 4.61 -3.47
CA LYS A 251 -31.59 5.70 -3.83
C LYS A 251 -30.13 5.25 -3.82
N LYS A 252 -29.69 4.54 -2.78
CA LYS A 252 -28.31 4.04 -2.66
C LYS A 252 -27.96 3.07 -3.80
N ARG A 253 -28.89 2.16 -4.15
CA ARG A 253 -28.68 1.22 -5.27
C ARG A 253 -28.68 1.95 -6.61
N MET A 254 -29.55 2.93 -6.80
CA MET A 254 -29.62 3.75 -8.01
C MET A 254 -28.32 4.53 -8.21
N GLN A 255 -27.80 5.15 -7.15
CA GLN A 255 -26.52 5.86 -7.20
C GLN A 255 -25.34 4.92 -7.55
N GLY A 256 -25.31 3.71 -6.97
CA GLY A 256 -24.30 2.70 -7.32
C GLY A 256 -24.41 2.23 -8.76
N PHE A 257 -25.63 1.99 -9.25
CA PHE A 257 -25.89 1.58 -10.63
C PHE A 257 -25.46 2.67 -11.64
N LEU A 258 -25.87 3.92 -11.41
CA LEU A 258 -25.46 5.06 -12.24
C LEU A 258 -23.94 5.27 -12.20
N GLY A 259 -23.31 5.07 -11.04
CA GLY A 259 -21.85 5.12 -10.92
C GLY A 259 -21.16 4.05 -11.78
N ALA A 260 -21.67 2.83 -11.79
CA ALA A 260 -21.15 1.76 -12.63
C ALA A 260 -21.33 2.05 -14.13
N LEU A 261 -22.48 2.57 -14.55
CA LEU A 261 -22.69 3.00 -15.94
C LEU A 261 -21.78 4.16 -16.33
N ASN A 262 -21.60 5.13 -15.45
CA ASN A 262 -20.71 6.26 -15.71
C ASN A 262 -19.26 5.80 -15.90
N TYR A 263 -18.80 4.82 -15.13
CA TYR A 263 -17.46 4.23 -15.26
C TYR A 263 -17.19 3.64 -16.66
N TYR A 264 -18.20 2.97 -17.25
CA TYR A 264 -18.10 2.40 -18.59
C TYR A 264 -18.63 3.31 -19.70
N SER A 265 -19.02 4.54 -19.39
CA SER A 265 -19.69 5.44 -20.34
C SER A 265 -18.87 5.74 -21.60
N ARG A 266 -17.53 5.68 -21.53
CA ARG A 266 -16.66 5.84 -22.70
C ARG A 266 -16.75 4.71 -23.74
N PHE A 267 -17.37 3.58 -23.38
CA PHE A 267 -17.54 2.40 -24.23
C PHE A 267 -19.00 2.17 -24.66
N ILE A 268 -19.92 3.08 -24.28
CA ILE A 268 -21.35 3.06 -24.60
C ILE A 268 -21.62 4.16 -25.62
#